data_AF-A0A955R3Q6-F1
#
_entry.id   AF-A0A955R3Q6-F1
#
_cell.length_a   1.000
_cell.length_b   1.000
_cell.length_c   1.000
_cell.angle_alpha   90.00
_cell.angle_beta   90.00
_cell.angle_gamma   90.00
#
_symmetry.space_group_name_H-M   'P 1'
#
loop_
_entity.id
_entity.type
_entity.pdbx_description
1 polymer ?
#
loop_
_entity_poly.entity_id
_entity_poly.type
_entity_poly.pdbx_seq_one_letter_code
_entity_poly.pdbx_strand_id
1 'polypeptide(L)'
;EPIALRFATNSWGGKYNLPDDETVGDEIARLAETEIRRFGFVLEGGAVDHDGQGTILTTRQTLLNPNRNGWTKQQAEDALRQAFGARQVIWIDEGLKNDHTDGHIDNIARFVAPGRVVCQASAGPDDPNAETLDQIAATLAAATDATGKTLDVIRIPGVGLYRNALGEVAPASHMNFIIANGVVVVPVYGTATQAAALEALQAVFADRKVVGLPSQ
;
A
#
# COMPACT_ATOMS: atom_id res chain seq x y z
N GLU A 1 -10.99 -3.83 -23.36
CA GLU A 1 -10.28 -5.05 -22.93
C GLU A 1 -9.32 -4.68 -21.80
N PRO A 2 -9.00 -5.61 -20.88
CA PRO A 2 -7.98 -5.35 -19.87
C PRO A 2 -6.60 -5.15 -20.52
N ILE A 3 -5.76 -4.33 -19.89
CA ILE A 3 -4.36 -4.09 -20.30
C ILE A 3 -3.48 -4.28 -19.07
N ALA A 4 -2.39 -5.01 -19.21
CA ALA A 4 -1.38 -5.19 -18.17
C ALA A 4 -0.38 -4.03 -18.24
N LEU A 5 -0.34 -3.19 -17.20
CA LEU A 5 0.68 -2.15 -17.08
C LEU A 5 1.98 -2.79 -16.60
N ARG A 6 3.06 -2.61 -17.35
CA ARG A 6 4.38 -3.16 -17.02
C ARG A 6 5.38 -2.04 -16.78
N PHE A 7 5.86 -1.97 -15.55
CA PHE A 7 6.88 -1.04 -15.10
C PHE A 7 8.24 -1.75 -14.99
N ALA A 8 9.33 -0.98 -14.98
CA ALA A 8 10.62 -1.51 -14.56
C ALA A 8 10.57 -1.85 -13.06
N THR A 9 11.37 -2.83 -12.64
CA THR A 9 11.66 -3.12 -11.22
C THR A 9 13.15 -2.99 -11.00
N ASN A 10 13.55 -2.63 -9.79
CA ASN A 10 14.97 -2.59 -9.43
C ASN A 10 15.21 -3.20 -8.03
N SER A 11 14.32 -4.08 -7.57
CA SER A 11 14.42 -4.70 -6.24
C SER A 11 14.46 -3.67 -5.10
N TRP A 12 13.48 -2.76 -5.10
CA TRP A 12 13.31 -1.69 -4.10
C TRP A 12 14.56 -0.82 -3.89
N GLY A 13 15.12 -0.30 -4.99
CA GLY A 13 16.29 0.58 -4.95
C GLY A 13 17.64 -0.15 -4.99
N GLY A 14 17.69 -1.32 -5.63
CA GLY A 14 18.91 -2.12 -5.78
C GLY A 14 19.32 -2.87 -4.51
N LYS A 15 18.39 -3.06 -3.57
CA LYS A 15 18.68 -3.72 -2.28
C LYS A 15 18.90 -5.23 -2.42
N TYR A 16 18.35 -5.84 -3.46
CA TYR A 16 18.46 -7.26 -3.75
C TYR A 16 18.89 -7.50 -5.19
N ASN A 17 19.48 -8.68 -5.44
CA ASN A 17 19.85 -9.13 -6.78
C ASN A 17 18.86 -10.20 -7.23
N LEU A 18 17.77 -9.77 -7.89
CA LEU A 18 16.66 -10.62 -8.33
C LEU A 18 16.41 -10.42 -9.84
N PRO A 19 17.34 -10.84 -10.71
CA PRO A 19 17.25 -10.57 -12.15
C PRO A 19 16.01 -11.21 -12.80
N ASP A 20 15.52 -12.33 -12.25
CA ASP A 20 14.36 -13.03 -12.80
C ASP A 20 13.03 -12.34 -12.49
N ASP A 21 12.96 -11.44 -11.50
CA ASP A 21 11.74 -10.70 -11.14
C ASP A 21 11.23 -9.82 -12.29
N GLU A 22 12.15 -9.30 -13.11
CA GLU A 22 11.81 -8.53 -14.30
C GLU A 22 11.00 -9.34 -15.31
N THR A 23 11.10 -10.68 -15.31
CA THR A 23 10.42 -11.56 -16.28
C THR A 23 8.99 -11.91 -15.87
N VAL A 24 8.68 -11.88 -14.56
CA VAL A 24 7.43 -12.43 -14.01
C VAL A 24 6.19 -11.77 -14.59
N GLY A 25 6.18 -10.43 -14.68
CA GLY A 25 4.99 -9.72 -15.18
C GLY A 25 4.71 -9.96 -16.67
N ASP A 26 5.73 -10.26 -17.47
CA ASP A 26 5.54 -10.60 -18.89
C ASP A 26 4.91 -11.98 -19.04
N GLU A 27 5.39 -12.93 -18.23
CA GLU A 27 4.85 -14.30 -18.23
C GLU A 27 3.41 -14.33 -17.72
N ILE A 28 3.08 -13.58 -16.66
CA ILE A 28 1.70 -13.45 -16.18
C ILE A 28 0.78 -12.86 -17.27
N ALA A 29 1.20 -11.78 -17.94
CA ALA A 29 0.40 -11.17 -18.99
C ALA A 29 0.20 -12.13 -20.19
N ARG A 30 1.22 -12.91 -20.55
CA ARG A 30 1.14 -13.95 -21.58
C ARG A 30 0.13 -15.04 -21.20
N LEU A 31 0.20 -15.56 -19.97
CA LEU A 31 -0.72 -16.58 -19.45
C LEU A 31 -2.16 -16.08 -19.34
N ALA A 32 -2.33 -14.79 -19.05
CA ALA A 32 -3.62 -14.12 -18.98
C ALA A 32 -4.14 -13.63 -20.34
N GLU A 33 -3.42 -13.89 -21.44
CA GLU A 33 -3.75 -13.43 -22.80
C GLU A 33 -4.05 -11.92 -22.87
N THR A 34 -3.29 -11.13 -22.11
CA THR A 34 -3.55 -9.70 -21.91
C THR A 34 -2.47 -8.84 -22.57
N GLU A 35 -2.88 -7.81 -23.31
CA GLU A 35 -1.96 -6.86 -23.93
C GLU A 35 -1.13 -6.11 -22.87
N ILE A 36 0.17 -5.95 -23.14
CA ILE A 36 1.09 -5.22 -22.26
C ILE A 36 1.25 -3.78 -22.73
N ARG A 37 1.10 -2.83 -21.79
CA ARG A 37 1.58 -1.45 -21.95
C ARG A 37 2.79 -1.21 -21.07
N ARG A 38 3.95 -0.94 -21.70
CA ARG A 38 5.22 -0.77 -21.00
C ARG A 38 5.55 0.66 -20.65
N PHE A 39 6.15 0.84 -19.48
CA PHE A 39 6.71 2.07 -18.96
C PHE A 39 8.14 1.81 -18.52
N GLY A 40 9.07 2.67 -18.94
CA GLY A 40 10.50 2.53 -18.65
C GLY A 40 10.93 3.00 -17.26
N PHE A 41 10.00 3.48 -16.45
CA PHE A 41 10.28 3.94 -15.08
C PHE A 41 10.05 2.82 -14.07
N VAL A 42 10.72 2.92 -12.92
CA VAL A 42 10.61 1.97 -11.82
C VAL A 42 9.33 2.28 -11.02
N LEU A 43 8.48 1.26 -10.83
CA LEU A 43 7.32 1.35 -9.94
C LEU A 43 6.90 -0.05 -9.50
N GLU A 44 6.85 -0.27 -8.18
CA GLU A 44 6.30 -1.47 -7.57
C GLU A 44 4.81 -1.30 -7.28
N GLY A 45 4.02 -2.36 -7.48
CA GLY A 45 2.57 -2.31 -7.26
C GLY A 45 2.17 -1.89 -5.83
N GLY A 46 2.93 -2.32 -4.82
CA GLY A 46 2.68 -1.93 -3.42
C GLY A 46 2.99 -0.46 -3.08
N ALA A 47 3.67 0.26 -3.98
CA ALA A 47 3.98 1.67 -3.77
C ALA A 47 2.79 2.60 -4.09
N VAL A 48 1.74 2.10 -4.74
CA VAL A 48 0.53 2.84 -5.10
C VAL A 48 -0.74 2.06 -4.75
N ASP A 49 -1.79 2.76 -4.34
CA ASP A 49 -3.12 2.18 -4.15
C ASP A 49 -4.16 3.14 -4.76
N HIS A 50 -5.17 2.63 -5.46
CA HIS A 50 -6.07 3.46 -6.28
C HIS A 50 -7.55 3.16 -6.05
N ASP A 51 -8.38 4.19 -6.14
CA ASP A 51 -9.83 4.08 -5.90
C ASP A 51 -10.64 3.62 -7.14
N GLY A 52 -9.99 3.47 -8.28
CA GLY A 52 -10.62 3.15 -9.57
C GLY A 52 -11.40 4.31 -10.21
N GLN A 53 -11.37 5.50 -9.60
CA GLN A 53 -12.03 6.73 -10.06
C GLN A 53 -11.04 7.89 -10.26
N GLY A 54 -9.74 7.58 -10.36
CA GLY A 54 -8.68 8.52 -10.68
C GLY A 54 -7.99 9.16 -9.48
N THR A 55 -8.21 8.64 -8.27
CA THR A 55 -7.43 8.99 -7.08
C THR A 55 -6.40 7.91 -6.78
N ILE A 56 -5.15 8.33 -6.52
CA ILE A 56 -4.07 7.45 -6.07
C ILE A 56 -3.57 7.88 -4.69
N LEU A 57 -3.35 6.92 -3.80
CA LEU A 57 -2.51 7.06 -2.62
C LEU A 57 -1.09 6.59 -2.93
N THR A 58 -0.10 7.30 -2.39
CA THR A 58 1.31 6.92 -2.44
C THR A 58 2.06 7.55 -1.27
N THR A 59 3.29 7.12 -1.03
CA THR A 59 4.21 7.81 -0.13
C THR A 59 5.25 8.63 -0.90
N ARG A 60 5.72 9.73 -0.30
CA ARG A 60 6.88 10.48 -0.77
C ARG A 60 8.16 9.67 -0.57
N GLN A 61 8.26 9.00 0.58
CA GLN A 61 9.40 8.17 0.98
C GLN A 61 9.77 7.12 -0.09
N THR A 62 8.78 6.54 -0.78
CA THR A 62 9.03 5.60 -1.88
C THR A 62 9.17 6.32 -3.23
N LEU A 63 8.13 7.02 -3.69
CA LEU A 63 8.07 7.48 -5.10
C LEU A 63 9.05 8.62 -5.43
N LEU A 64 9.43 9.42 -4.44
CA LEU A 64 10.40 10.50 -4.60
C LEU A 64 11.81 10.08 -4.14
N ASN A 65 11.99 8.81 -3.78
CA ASN A 65 13.29 8.30 -3.41
C ASN A 65 14.26 8.37 -4.62
N PRO A 66 15.46 8.95 -4.46
CA PRO A 66 16.47 8.94 -5.52
C PRO A 66 16.84 7.54 -6.02
N ASN A 67 16.68 6.50 -5.19
CA ASN A 67 16.95 5.12 -5.57
C ASN A 67 15.88 4.49 -6.50
N ARG A 68 14.77 5.19 -6.75
CA ARG A 68 13.78 4.83 -7.78
C ARG A 68 14.11 5.55 -9.06
N ASN A 69 13.49 6.71 -9.27
CA ASN A 69 13.54 7.42 -10.54
C ASN A 69 14.21 8.80 -10.45
N GLY A 70 14.62 9.24 -9.26
CA GLY A 70 15.17 10.59 -9.05
C GLY A 70 14.17 11.70 -9.37
N TRP A 71 12.88 11.44 -9.19
CA TRP A 71 11.82 12.34 -9.62
C TRP A 71 11.55 13.49 -8.64
N THR A 72 11.15 14.61 -9.23
CA THR A 72 10.34 15.62 -8.53
C THR A 72 8.90 15.14 -8.38
N LYS A 73 8.16 15.76 -7.45
CA LYS A 73 6.72 15.49 -7.27
C LYS A 73 5.92 15.60 -8.58
N GLN A 74 6.17 16.64 -9.38
CA GLN A 74 5.46 16.85 -10.65
C GLN A 74 5.72 15.72 -11.66
N GLN A 75 6.97 15.26 -11.76
CA GLN A 75 7.31 14.14 -12.65
C GLN A 75 6.62 12.83 -12.24
N ALA A 76 6.53 12.57 -10.93
CA ALA A 76 5.79 11.42 -10.42
C ALA A 76 4.29 11.53 -10.74
N GLU A 77 3.68 12.70 -10.53
CA GLU A 77 2.26 12.92 -10.87
C GLU A 77 1.98 12.75 -12.37
N ASP A 78 2.87 13.24 -13.24
CA ASP A 78 2.74 13.03 -14.70
C ASP A 78 2.87 11.56 -15.10
N ALA A 79 3.80 10.82 -14.49
CA ALA A 79 3.95 9.38 -14.72
C ALA A 79 2.71 8.60 -14.27
N LEU A 80 2.17 8.90 -13.08
CA LEU A 80 0.95 8.28 -12.56
C LEU A 80 -0.28 8.62 -13.41
N ARG A 81 -0.37 9.87 -13.90
CA ARG A 81 -1.42 10.28 -14.84
C ARG A 81 -1.33 9.50 -16.15
N GLN A 82 -0.12 9.32 -16.69
CA GLN A 82 0.09 8.59 -17.95
C GLN A 82 -0.24 7.10 -17.82
N ALA A 83 0.17 6.48 -16.71
CA ALA A 83 0.01 5.04 -16.51
C ALA A 83 -1.40 4.65 -16.03
N PHE A 84 -1.92 5.35 -15.03
CA PHE A 84 -3.15 4.98 -14.32
C PHE A 84 -4.32 5.91 -14.60
N GLY A 85 -4.12 7.01 -15.34
CA GLY A 85 -5.17 8.03 -15.51
C GLY A 85 -5.43 8.82 -14.23
N ALA A 86 -4.46 8.91 -13.33
CA ALA A 86 -4.57 9.66 -12.09
C ALA A 86 -4.93 11.13 -12.35
N ARG A 87 -5.93 11.63 -11.63
CA ARG A 87 -6.38 13.03 -11.61
C ARG A 87 -6.07 13.70 -10.29
N GLN A 88 -5.98 12.91 -9.23
CA GLN A 88 -5.60 13.34 -7.89
C GLN A 88 -4.59 12.34 -7.31
N VAL A 89 -3.51 12.86 -6.73
CA VAL A 89 -2.52 12.06 -6.00
C VAL A 89 -2.44 12.58 -4.58
N ILE A 90 -2.74 11.71 -3.62
CA ILE A 90 -2.64 11.99 -2.19
C ILE A 90 -1.31 11.44 -1.72
N TRP A 91 -0.49 12.34 -1.20
CA TRP A 91 0.87 12.06 -0.77
C TRP A 91 0.91 11.91 0.75
N ILE A 92 1.27 10.72 1.19
CA ILE A 92 1.72 10.47 2.56
C ILE A 92 3.23 10.74 2.61
N ASP A 93 3.73 11.29 3.72
CA ASP A 93 5.16 11.61 3.81
C ASP A 93 6.01 10.35 4.03
N GLU A 94 5.82 9.68 5.17
CA GLU A 94 6.63 8.52 5.61
C GLU A 94 5.75 7.29 5.92
N GLY A 95 6.30 6.09 5.67
CA GLY A 95 5.72 4.80 6.03
C GLY A 95 6.24 4.24 7.35
N LEU A 96 6.14 2.92 7.53
CA LEU A 96 6.58 2.25 8.75
C LEU A 96 8.11 2.24 8.87
N LYS A 97 8.61 2.34 10.12
CA LYS A 97 10.03 2.12 10.41
C LYS A 97 10.46 0.72 10.01
N ASN A 98 11.70 0.63 9.51
CA ASN A 98 12.33 -0.61 9.05
C ASN A 98 11.65 -1.29 7.85
N ASP A 99 10.78 -0.56 7.14
CA ASP A 99 10.24 -1.04 5.87
C ASP A 99 11.31 -0.99 4.76
N HIS A 100 11.78 -2.19 4.37
CA HIS A 100 12.76 -2.38 3.29
C HIS A 100 12.32 -1.83 1.93
N THR A 101 11.03 -1.54 1.76
CA THR A 101 10.48 -1.01 0.51
C THR A 101 10.61 0.51 0.38
N ASP A 102 11.18 1.19 1.38
CA ASP A 102 11.18 2.65 1.52
C ASP A 102 9.77 3.23 1.74
N GLY A 103 8.93 2.51 2.50
CA GLY A 103 7.63 2.98 2.99
C GLY A 103 6.51 2.83 1.97
N HIS A 104 6.27 1.62 1.49
CA HIS A 104 5.13 1.36 0.63
C HIS A 104 3.79 1.75 1.27
N ILE A 105 2.86 2.26 0.44
CA ILE A 105 1.53 2.69 0.89
C ILE A 105 0.68 1.50 1.33
N ASP A 106 0.89 0.33 0.73
CA ASP A 106 0.12 -0.89 1.01
C ASP A 106 0.28 -1.41 2.46
N ASN A 107 1.36 -1.01 3.13
CA ASN A 107 1.62 -1.31 4.54
C ASN A 107 0.92 -0.35 5.51
N ILE A 108 0.33 0.75 5.04
CA ILE A 108 -0.17 1.80 5.95
C ILE A 108 -1.60 2.28 5.66
N ALA A 109 -2.04 2.27 4.40
CA ALA A 109 -3.37 2.74 4.03
C ALA A 109 -3.85 2.14 2.70
N ARG A 110 -5.12 1.74 2.63
CA ARG A 110 -5.73 1.07 1.47
C ARG A 110 -7.10 1.64 1.16
N PHE A 111 -7.42 1.88 -0.11
CA PHE A 111 -8.79 2.09 -0.53
C PHE A 111 -9.59 0.80 -0.33
N VAL A 112 -10.77 0.94 0.24
CA VAL A 112 -11.74 -0.16 0.44
C VAL A 112 -13.02 0.05 -0.37
N ALA A 113 -13.23 1.28 -0.84
CA ALA A 113 -14.21 1.69 -1.83
C ALA A 113 -13.82 3.07 -2.38
N PRO A 114 -14.42 3.54 -3.48
CA PRO A 114 -14.21 4.91 -3.94
C PRO A 114 -14.46 5.95 -2.84
N GLY A 115 -13.46 6.79 -2.57
CA GLY A 115 -13.50 7.82 -1.51
C GLY A 115 -13.47 7.28 -0.07
N ARG A 116 -13.21 5.98 0.15
CA ARG A 116 -13.14 5.35 1.47
C ARG A 116 -11.81 4.62 1.66
N VAL A 117 -11.09 4.99 2.71
CA VAL A 117 -9.75 4.47 3.02
C VAL A 117 -9.74 3.87 4.42
N VAL A 118 -9.08 2.73 4.57
CA VAL A 118 -8.63 2.24 5.88
C VAL A 118 -7.17 2.56 6.07
N CYS A 119 -6.76 2.93 7.29
CA CYS A 119 -5.36 3.10 7.65
C CYS A 119 -5.07 2.50 9.03
N GLN A 120 -3.80 2.18 9.28
CA GLN A 120 -3.38 1.57 10.53
C GLN A 120 -3.41 2.60 11.69
N ALA A 121 -4.00 2.22 12.82
CA ALA A 121 -3.83 2.91 14.11
C ALA A 121 -2.63 2.35 14.86
N SER A 122 -2.04 3.15 15.74
CA SER A 122 -1.02 2.67 16.66
C SER A 122 -1.60 1.77 17.74
N ALA A 123 -0.77 0.90 18.31
CA ALA A 123 -1.19 0.00 19.38
C ALA A 123 -0.12 -0.12 20.47
N GLY A 124 -0.50 0.23 21.70
CA GLY A 124 0.39 0.23 22.86
C GLY A 124 1.20 1.51 23.00
N PRO A 125 1.74 1.80 24.20
CA PRO A 125 2.52 3.00 24.47
C PRO A 125 3.93 2.98 23.87
N ASP A 126 4.40 1.81 23.42
CA ASP A 126 5.74 1.57 22.88
C ASP A 126 5.74 1.31 21.36
N ASP A 127 4.61 1.57 20.68
CA ASP A 127 4.53 1.46 19.23
C ASP A 127 5.54 2.40 18.57
N PRO A 128 6.54 1.86 17.83
CA PRO A 128 7.60 2.68 17.25
C PRO A 128 7.07 3.63 16.16
N ASN A 129 5.87 3.39 15.63
CA ASN A 129 5.26 4.14 14.54
C ASN A 129 4.11 5.04 15.00
N ALA A 130 3.89 5.22 16.31
CA ALA A 130 2.71 5.93 16.83
C ALA A 130 2.48 7.31 16.19
N GLU A 131 3.51 8.15 16.20
CA GLU A 131 3.46 9.49 15.61
C GLU A 131 3.21 9.46 14.09
N THR A 132 3.92 8.59 13.37
CA THR A 132 3.77 8.43 11.93
C THR A 132 2.36 7.99 11.55
N LEU A 133 1.77 7.04 12.27
CA LEU A 133 0.41 6.55 12.03
C LEU A 133 -0.66 7.61 12.33
N ASP A 134 -0.45 8.46 13.33
CA ASP A 134 -1.33 9.60 13.60
C ASP A 134 -1.24 10.67 12.50
N GLN A 135 -0.03 10.96 11.99
CA GLN A 135 0.18 11.88 10.87
C GLN A 135 -0.44 11.37 9.56
N ILE A 136 -0.33 10.06 9.30
CA ILE A 136 -1.00 9.40 8.16
C ILE A 136 -2.51 9.60 8.25
N ALA A 137 -3.10 9.30 9.41
CA ALA A 137 -4.54 9.45 9.62
C ALA A 137 -4.99 10.91 9.45
N ALA A 138 -4.23 11.87 9.96
CA ALA A 138 -4.53 13.30 9.81
C ALA A 138 -4.45 13.76 8.34
N THR A 139 -3.42 13.32 7.59
CA THR A 139 -3.27 13.63 6.17
C THR A 139 -4.45 13.08 5.36
N LEU A 140 -4.83 11.82 5.59
CA LEU A 140 -5.96 11.19 4.90
C LEU A 140 -7.28 11.89 5.23
N ALA A 141 -7.51 12.25 6.49
CA ALA A 141 -8.76 12.90 6.93
C ALA A 141 -8.93 14.31 6.34
N ALA A 142 -7.83 14.99 6.02
CA ALA A 142 -7.83 16.29 5.35
C ALA A 142 -7.86 16.21 3.82
N ALA A 143 -7.64 15.02 3.24
CA ALA A 143 -7.53 14.83 1.80
C ALA A 143 -8.90 14.80 1.10
N THR A 144 -8.89 15.15 -0.18
CA THR A 144 -10.03 15.02 -1.08
C THR A 144 -9.69 14.14 -2.27
N ASP A 145 -10.65 13.35 -2.73
CA ASP A 145 -10.53 12.50 -3.91
C ASP A 145 -10.59 13.31 -5.22
N ALA A 146 -10.44 12.62 -6.36
CA ALA A 146 -10.50 13.25 -7.69
C ALA A 146 -11.86 13.86 -8.06
N THR A 147 -12.90 13.65 -7.24
CA THR A 147 -14.22 14.30 -7.39
C THR A 147 -14.38 15.53 -6.51
N GLY A 148 -13.39 15.82 -5.65
CA GLY A 148 -13.41 16.91 -4.68
C GLY A 148 -14.09 16.55 -3.36
N LYS A 149 -14.43 15.28 -3.12
CA LYS A 149 -15.05 14.83 -1.88
C LYS A 149 -13.97 14.48 -0.85
N THR A 150 -14.16 14.89 0.40
CA THR A 150 -13.30 14.46 1.52
C THR A 150 -13.38 12.96 1.72
N LEU A 151 -12.24 12.32 1.99
CA LEU A 151 -12.19 10.88 2.23
C LEU A 151 -12.92 10.47 3.50
N ASP A 152 -13.62 9.34 3.45
CA ASP A 152 -14.05 8.61 4.65
C ASP A 152 -12.88 7.73 5.13
N VAL A 153 -12.33 8.04 6.30
CA VAL A 153 -11.11 7.42 6.83
C VAL A 153 -11.44 6.59 8.07
N ILE A 154 -11.11 5.31 8.02
CA ILE A 154 -11.33 4.37 9.11
C ILE A 154 -9.98 3.89 9.63
N ARG A 155 -9.76 4.08 10.92
CA ARG A 155 -8.55 3.59 11.58
C ARG A 155 -8.77 2.15 12.04
N ILE A 156 -7.89 1.25 11.62
CA ILE A 156 -7.92 -0.17 12.00
C ILE A 156 -6.90 -0.39 13.11
N PRO A 157 -7.24 -1.09 14.21
CA PRO A 157 -6.27 -1.45 15.24
C PRO A 157 -4.99 -2.04 14.65
N GLY A 158 -3.83 -1.42 14.93
CA GLY A 158 -2.56 -1.88 14.40
C GLY A 158 -1.93 -3.00 15.21
N VAL A 159 -0.77 -3.45 14.74
CA VAL A 159 0.00 -4.54 15.35
C VAL A 159 0.70 -4.09 16.64
N GLY A 160 1.16 -2.83 16.68
CA GLY A 160 1.99 -2.29 17.76
C GLY A 160 3.47 -2.65 17.55
N LEU A 161 4.24 -2.67 18.64
CA LEU A 161 5.62 -3.16 18.61
C LEU A 161 5.65 -4.66 18.26
N TYR A 162 6.17 -4.99 17.09
CA TYR A 162 6.42 -6.37 16.67
C TYR A 162 7.91 -6.62 16.46
N ARG A 163 8.39 -7.79 16.91
CA ARG A 163 9.76 -8.25 16.71
C ARG A 163 9.77 -9.53 15.89
N ASN A 164 10.61 -9.58 14.86
CA ASN A 164 10.80 -10.77 14.04
C ASN A 164 11.53 -11.88 14.83
N ALA A 165 11.74 -13.04 14.20
CA ALA A 165 12.46 -14.17 14.79
C ALA A 165 13.91 -13.85 15.22
N LEU A 166 14.51 -12.77 14.69
CA LEU A 166 15.84 -12.29 15.06
C LEU A 166 15.82 -11.27 16.21
N GLY A 167 14.64 -10.92 16.74
CA GLY A 167 14.45 -9.94 17.79
C GLY A 167 14.45 -8.48 17.32
N GLU A 168 14.50 -8.24 16.01
CA GLU A 168 14.53 -6.92 15.41
C GLU A 168 13.11 -6.37 15.26
N VAL A 169 12.96 -5.05 15.40
CA VAL A 169 11.67 -4.40 15.14
C VAL A 169 11.34 -4.50 13.66
N ALA A 170 10.18 -5.07 13.34
CA ALA A 170 9.75 -5.29 11.95
C ALA A 170 8.51 -4.44 11.59
N PRO A 171 8.33 -4.07 10.30
CA PRO A 171 7.22 -3.26 9.81
C PRO A 171 5.92 -4.08 9.69
N ALA A 172 5.48 -4.71 10.78
CA ALA A 172 4.28 -5.54 10.78
C ALA A 172 3.02 -4.68 10.59
N SER A 173 2.14 -5.13 9.70
CA SER A 173 0.93 -4.38 9.35
C SER A 173 -0.23 -5.27 8.97
N HIS A 174 -1.41 -4.98 9.52
CA HIS A 174 -2.65 -5.61 9.07
C HIS A 174 -3.12 -5.06 7.71
N MET A 175 -2.58 -3.95 7.22
CA MET A 175 -3.01 -3.28 5.97
C MET A 175 -2.52 -3.98 4.70
N ASN A 176 -1.52 -4.85 4.81
CA ASN A 176 -1.00 -5.65 3.69
C ASN A 176 -1.95 -6.83 3.36
N PHE A 177 -3.26 -6.60 3.41
CA PHE A 177 -4.30 -7.55 3.05
C PHE A 177 -4.56 -7.58 1.55
N ILE A 178 -5.13 -8.67 1.07
CA ILE A 178 -5.64 -8.79 -0.31
C ILE A 178 -7.16 -8.85 -0.32
N ILE A 179 -7.79 -8.04 -1.17
CA ILE A 179 -9.23 -8.07 -1.43
C ILE A 179 -9.45 -8.96 -2.68
N ALA A 180 -10.19 -10.05 -2.51
CA ALA A 180 -10.69 -10.87 -3.61
C ALA A 180 -12.22 -10.81 -3.67
N ASN A 181 -12.83 -11.54 -4.62
CA ASN A 181 -14.27 -11.42 -4.92
C ASN A 181 -15.17 -11.63 -3.69
N GLY A 182 -14.90 -12.64 -2.86
CA GLY A 182 -15.72 -12.98 -1.69
C GLY A 182 -14.94 -13.08 -0.37
N VAL A 183 -13.65 -12.75 -0.38
CA VAL A 183 -12.76 -12.89 0.79
C VAL A 183 -11.78 -11.73 0.86
N VAL A 184 -11.45 -11.34 2.08
CA VAL A 184 -10.30 -10.48 2.39
C VAL A 184 -9.35 -11.29 3.25
N VAL A 185 -8.12 -11.48 2.78
CA VAL A 185 -7.10 -12.24 3.51
C VAL A 185 -6.15 -11.26 4.17
N VAL A 186 -6.08 -11.30 5.50
CA VAL A 186 -5.39 -10.32 6.33
C VAL A 186 -4.20 -10.99 7.03
N PRO A 187 -2.98 -10.41 6.94
CA PRO A 187 -1.85 -10.93 7.71
C PRO A 187 -2.06 -10.70 9.22
N VAL A 188 -1.78 -11.70 10.04
CA VAL A 188 -1.85 -11.60 11.51
C VAL A 188 -0.58 -12.09 12.20
N TYR A 189 -0.29 -11.52 13.37
CA TYR A 189 1.03 -11.59 14.00
C TYR A 189 1.02 -12.16 15.43
N GLY A 190 -0.10 -12.70 15.89
CA GLY A 190 -0.24 -13.24 17.25
C GLY A 190 -0.35 -12.17 18.33
N THR A 191 -0.64 -10.92 17.98
CA THR A 191 -0.76 -9.80 18.92
C THR A 191 -2.16 -9.70 19.53
N ALA A 192 -2.26 -9.02 20.67
CA ALA A 192 -3.54 -8.85 21.38
C ALA A 192 -4.60 -8.07 20.57
N THR A 193 -4.17 -7.26 19.61
CA THR A 193 -5.04 -6.39 18.80
C THR A 193 -5.60 -7.06 17.55
N GLN A 194 -5.06 -8.22 17.14
CA GLN A 194 -5.42 -8.82 15.85
C GLN A 194 -6.92 -9.16 15.73
N ALA A 195 -7.55 -9.60 16.82
CA ALA A 195 -8.97 -9.95 16.80
C ALA A 195 -9.84 -8.72 16.52
N ALA A 196 -9.51 -7.59 17.18
CA ALA A 196 -10.17 -6.32 16.95
C ALA A 196 -9.89 -5.76 15.54
N ALA A 197 -8.69 -5.97 15.00
CA ALA A 197 -8.36 -5.59 13.63
C ALA A 197 -9.21 -6.37 12.61
N LEU A 198 -9.34 -7.69 12.78
CA LEU A 198 -10.18 -8.53 11.92
C LEU A 198 -11.66 -8.17 12.03
N GLU A 199 -12.17 -7.90 13.23
CA GLU A 199 -13.55 -7.46 13.44
C GLU A 199 -13.83 -6.11 12.77
N ALA A 200 -12.92 -5.14 12.92
CA ALA A 200 -13.03 -3.84 12.27
C ALA A 200 -13.03 -3.97 10.74
N LEU A 201 -12.12 -4.77 10.18
CA LEU A 201 -12.09 -5.05 8.74
C LEU A 201 -13.34 -5.80 8.27
N GLN A 202 -13.89 -6.70 9.08
CA GLN A 202 -15.15 -7.40 8.76
C GLN A 202 -16.35 -6.45 8.70
N ALA A 203 -16.36 -5.42 9.56
CA ALA A 203 -17.36 -4.35 9.49
C ALA A 203 -17.20 -3.46 8.25
N VAL A 204 -15.97 -3.26 7.77
CA VAL A 204 -15.69 -2.53 6.52
C VAL A 204 -16.14 -3.33 5.30
N PHE A 205 -15.85 -4.63 5.27
CA PHE A 205 -16.15 -5.53 4.15
C PHE A 205 -17.36 -6.43 4.45
N ALA A 206 -18.54 -5.84 4.59
CA ALA A 206 -19.76 -6.55 4.97
C ALA A 206 -20.20 -7.64 3.96
N ASP A 207 -19.75 -7.55 2.70
CA ASP A 207 -20.06 -8.48 1.60
C ASP A 207 -18.99 -9.57 1.39
N ARG A 208 -17.93 -9.58 2.20
CA ARG A 208 -16.82 -10.54 2.09
C ARG A 208 -16.53 -11.20 3.43
N LYS A 209 -15.98 -12.41 3.36
CA LYS A 209 -15.42 -13.07 4.55
C LYS A 209 -14.03 -12.51 4.84
N VAL A 210 -13.78 -12.00 6.04
CA VAL A 210 -12.43 -11.62 6.48
C VAL A 210 -11.75 -12.83 7.13
N VAL A 211 -10.56 -13.17 6.67
CA VAL A 211 -9.77 -14.32 7.14
C VAL A 211 -8.37 -13.85 7.53
N GLY A 212 -8.00 -14.02 8.80
CA GLY A 212 -6.64 -13.82 9.25
C GLY A 212 -5.76 -15.03 8.97
N LEU A 213 -4.58 -14.83 8.38
CA LEU A 213 -3.55 -15.87 8.22
C LEU A 213 -2.24 -15.46 8.90
N PRO A 214 -1.56 -16.37 9.63
CA PRO A 214 -0.29 -16.07 10.27
C PRO A 214 0.76 -15.58 9.27
N SER A 215 1.48 -14.51 9.63
CA SER A 215 2.58 -13.93 8.85
C SER A 215 3.77 -13.56 9.74
N GLN A 216 4.03 -14.43 10.73
CA GLN A 216 5.06 -14.25 11.76
C GLN A 216 6.47 -14.53 11.24
#